data_AF-A0A951RTJ1-F1
#
_entry.id   AF-A0A951RTJ1-F1
#
_cell.length_a   1.000
_cell.length_b   1.000
_cell.length_c   1.000
_cell.angle_alpha   90.00
_cell.angle_beta   90.00
_cell.angle_gamma   90.00
#
_symmetry.space_group_name_H-M   'P 1'
#
loop_
_entity.id
_entity.type
_entity.pdbx_description
1 polymer ?
#
loop_
_entity_poly.entity_id
_entity_poly.type
_entity_poly.pdbx_seq_one_letter_code
_entity_poly.pdbx_strand_id
1 'polypeptide(L)'
;MLAPVAMAAGSPSAASAWHPTPYGRTRLIAAMDGVGPGAQTLAFGWQVELADGWKTYWRSPGEAGLPPRFLWRKSGNVASLTVAWPLPERYSLYGYDTAVYQGEVVLPLTVTLQEPGKPITLDLSVDYMVCKEVCVPLQARHGLSLPVKERPGQSRESHAIAAYAAAVPKMGLATVKSVAFDPQTSALLIDAALRLPSRRITDVFVIGPDDLAFGRAAGNGGSPLQVPVMGRGPDAVAGRTITLVFADDQGVGYAWRGAVAATACQTPSLQQC
;
A
#
# COMPACT_ATOMS: atom_id res chain seq x y z
N MET A 1 -7.62 -38.49 41.40
CA MET A 1 -8.21 -38.23 40.08
C MET A 1 -7.35 -37.18 39.40
N LEU A 2 -6.59 -37.56 38.38
CA LEU A 2 -5.78 -36.64 37.58
C LEU A 2 -6.72 -35.82 36.68
N ALA A 3 -6.70 -34.50 36.81
CA ALA A 3 -7.46 -33.61 35.93
C ALA A 3 -6.87 -33.68 34.51
N PRO A 4 -7.70 -33.78 33.45
CA PRO A 4 -7.21 -33.78 32.08
C PRO A 4 -6.58 -32.43 31.76
N VAL A 5 -5.35 -32.46 31.25
CA VAL A 5 -4.69 -31.28 30.67
C VAL A 5 -5.48 -30.90 29.42
N ALA A 6 -6.14 -29.74 29.45
CA ALA A 6 -6.80 -29.20 28.28
C ALA A 6 -5.73 -28.87 27.22
N MET A 7 -5.74 -29.64 26.13
CA MET A 7 -4.98 -29.29 24.92
C MET A 7 -5.47 -27.92 24.45
N ALA A 8 -4.59 -26.91 24.45
CA ALA A 8 -4.89 -25.63 23.84
C ALA A 8 -5.15 -25.86 22.35
N ALA A 9 -6.42 -25.73 21.94
CA ALA A 9 -6.76 -25.73 20.52
C ALA A 9 -6.02 -24.56 19.87
N GLY A 10 -5.07 -24.86 18.99
CA GLY A 10 -4.35 -23.84 18.23
C GLY A 10 -5.33 -22.99 17.43
N SER A 11 -5.00 -21.71 17.21
CA SER A 11 -5.91 -20.80 16.51
C SER A 11 -6.36 -21.39 15.16
N PRO A 12 -7.63 -21.21 14.78
CA PRO A 12 -8.15 -21.65 13.49
C PRO A 12 -7.43 -20.92 12.35
N SER A 13 -7.31 -21.54 11.18
CA SER A 13 -6.85 -20.82 9.97
C SER A 13 -8.05 -20.32 9.19
N ALA A 14 -7.90 -19.12 8.64
CA ALA A 14 -8.87 -18.51 7.76
C ALA A 14 -8.14 -18.03 6.50
N ALA A 15 -7.81 -18.96 5.62
CA ALA A 15 -7.03 -18.70 4.42
C ALA A 15 -7.52 -19.54 3.23
N SER A 16 -7.41 -18.99 2.02
CA SER A 16 -7.52 -19.78 0.79
C SER A 16 -6.28 -20.67 0.61
N ALA A 17 -6.37 -21.64 -0.29
CA ALA A 17 -5.17 -22.33 -0.77
C ALA A 17 -4.20 -21.33 -1.40
N TRP A 18 -2.91 -21.67 -1.36
CA TRP A 18 -1.88 -20.96 -2.11
C TRP A 18 -2.09 -21.16 -3.61
N HIS A 19 -1.93 -20.08 -4.37
CA HIS A 19 -1.82 -20.09 -5.83
C HIS A 19 -0.33 -19.96 -6.20
N PRO A 20 0.35 -21.05 -6.56
CA PRO A 20 1.78 -21.03 -6.87
C PRO A 20 2.07 -20.60 -8.32
N THR A 21 3.22 -19.96 -8.50
CA THR A 21 3.82 -19.63 -9.80
C THR A 21 5.33 -19.87 -9.73
N PRO A 22 6.07 -19.88 -10.85
CA PRO A 22 7.54 -19.92 -10.82
C PRO A 22 8.20 -18.72 -10.10
N TYR A 23 7.45 -17.64 -9.84
CA TYR A 23 7.95 -16.36 -9.35
C TYR A 23 7.60 -16.11 -7.88
N GLY A 24 6.85 -17.02 -7.26
CA GLY A 24 6.25 -16.83 -5.94
C GLY A 24 4.87 -17.45 -5.83
N ARG A 25 4.13 -17.11 -4.77
CA ARG A 25 2.79 -17.61 -4.50
C ARG A 25 1.93 -16.56 -3.81
N THR A 26 0.62 -16.64 -4.02
CA THR A 26 -0.34 -15.71 -3.42
C THR A 26 -1.51 -16.44 -2.77
N ARG A 27 -2.13 -15.83 -1.76
CA ARG A 27 -3.39 -16.32 -1.18
C ARG A 27 -4.19 -15.20 -0.54
N LEU A 28 -5.47 -15.46 -0.31
CA LEU A 28 -6.35 -14.62 0.47
C LEU A 28 -6.39 -15.13 1.92
N ILE A 29 -6.23 -14.23 2.89
CA ILE A 29 -6.28 -14.52 4.32
C ILE A 29 -7.29 -13.62 5.02
N ALA A 30 -7.88 -14.06 6.12
CA ALA A 30 -8.80 -13.30 6.97
C ALA A 30 -8.27 -13.23 8.40
N ALA A 31 -8.51 -12.12 9.10
CA ALA A 31 -8.07 -11.94 10.48
C ALA A 31 -8.93 -12.72 11.50
N MET A 32 -10.17 -13.03 11.12
CA MET A 32 -11.12 -13.77 11.94
C MET A 32 -11.58 -15.03 11.20
N ASP A 33 -11.92 -16.07 11.93
CA ASP A 33 -12.36 -17.36 11.38
C ASP A 33 -13.88 -17.47 11.13
N GLY A 34 -14.58 -16.34 11.22
CA GLY A 34 -16.03 -16.26 11.07
C GLY A 34 -16.52 -14.82 11.14
N VAL A 35 -17.79 -14.63 10.79
CA VAL A 35 -18.51 -13.36 10.91
C VAL A 35 -19.22 -13.33 12.25
N GLY A 36 -18.87 -12.35 13.09
CA GLY A 36 -19.52 -12.15 14.39
C GLY A 36 -20.90 -11.48 14.27
N PRO A 37 -21.78 -11.61 15.28
CA PRO A 37 -23.07 -10.95 15.28
C PRO A 37 -22.93 -9.43 15.08
N GLY A 38 -23.67 -8.86 14.12
CA GLY A 38 -23.65 -7.43 13.83
C GLY A 38 -22.36 -6.89 13.21
N ALA A 39 -21.38 -7.74 12.86
CA ALA A 39 -20.14 -7.30 12.22
C ALA A 39 -20.46 -6.58 10.90
N GLN A 40 -20.00 -5.33 10.77
CA GLN A 40 -20.19 -4.52 9.57
C GLN A 40 -19.00 -4.62 8.61
N THR A 41 -17.80 -4.78 9.16
CA THR A 41 -16.55 -4.84 8.41
C THR A 41 -15.70 -6.02 8.85
N LEU A 42 -14.94 -6.58 7.92
CA LEU A 42 -14.01 -7.66 8.15
C LEU A 42 -12.63 -7.30 7.59
N ALA A 43 -11.59 -7.73 8.30
CA ALA A 43 -10.21 -7.56 7.85
C ALA A 43 -9.74 -8.83 7.13
N PHE A 44 -9.32 -8.64 5.88
CA PHE A 44 -8.67 -9.63 5.04
C PHE A 44 -7.26 -9.14 4.67
N GLY A 45 -6.49 -9.98 3.99
CA GLY A 45 -5.22 -9.64 3.39
C GLY A 45 -5.00 -10.42 2.10
N TRP A 46 -4.44 -9.78 1.10
CA TRP A 46 -3.82 -10.49 -0.03
C TRP A 46 -2.35 -10.71 0.32
N GLN A 47 -1.99 -11.95 0.66
CA GLN A 47 -0.63 -12.33 1.00
C GLN A 47 0.11 -12.75 -0.26
N VAL A 48 1.30 -12.20 -0.44
CA VAL A 48 2.21 -12.46 -1.56
C VAL A 48 3.55 -12.86 -0.98
N GLU A 49 4.04 -14.03 -1.37
CA GLU A 49 5.43 -14.45 -1.14
C GLU A 49 6.12 -14.56 -2.50
N LEU A 50 7.21 -13.81 -2.69
CA LEU A 50 7.97 -13.73 -3.92
C LEU A 50 9.25 -14.56 -3.82
N ALA A 51 9.63 -15.19 -4.93
CA ALA A 51 10.91 -15.87 -5.03
C ALA A 51 12.08 -14.86 -5.03
N ASP A 52 13.28 -15.31 -4.67
CA ASP A 52 14.44 -14.43 -4.51
C ASP A 52 14.74 -13.56 -5.75
N GLY A 53 14.81 -12.25 -5.49
CA GLY A 53 15.04 -11.20 -6.48
C GLY A 53 13.81 -10.76 -7.28
N TRP A 54 12.68 -11.48 -7.16
CA TRP A 54 11.41 -11.06 -7.73
C TRP A 54 10.71 -10.04 -6.85
N LYS A 55 9.97 -9.14 -7.51
CA LYS A 55 9.30 -8.00 -6.89
C LYS A 55 7.88 -7.89 -7.41
N THR A 56 6.97 -7.32 -6.64
CA THR A 56 5.67 -6.82 -7.15
C THR A 56 5.53 -5.33 -6.85
N TYR A 57 4.52 -4.68 -7.41
CA TYR A 57 4.43 -3.23 -7.45
C TYR A 57 3.54 -2.63 -6.38
N TRP A 58 3.92 -1.44 -5.93
CA TRP A 58 3.07 -0.56 -5.15
C TRP A 58 1.97 0.07 -6.01
N ARG A 59 0.97 0.69 -5.37
CA ARG A 59 -0.17 1.33 -6.07
C ARG A 59 0.20 2.44 -7.04
N SER A 60 1.30 3.14 -6.76
CA SER A 60 1.91 4.15 -7.63
C SER A 60 3.30 3.64 -7.99
N PRO A 61 3.44 2.83 -9.03
CA PRO A 61 4.64 2.03 -9.26
C PRO A 61 5.86 2.86 -9.66
N GLY A 62 5.70 4.14 -10.00
CA GLY A 62 6.77 4.98 -10.53
C GLY A 62 6.79 4.97 -12.06
N GLU A 63 7.99 4.97 -12.63
CA GLU A 63 8.21 5.11 -14.09
C GLU A 63 7.87 3.85 -14.89
N ALA A 64 7.92 2.70 -14.23
CA ALA A 64 7.62 1.40 -14.81
C ALA A 64 6.86 0.54 -13.81
N GLY A 65 6.06 -0.39 -14.32
CA GLY A 65 5.29 -1.29 -13.47
C GLY A 65 3.79 -1.16 -13.66
N LEU A 66 3.07 -2.14 -13.10
CA LEU A 66 1.61 -2.12 -13.05
C LEU A 66 1.18 -2.52 -11.63
N PRO A 67 0.39 -1.69 -10.95
CA PRO A 67 -0.09 -2.01 -9.62
C PRO A 67 -1.08 -3.18 -9.67
N PRO A 68 -1.18 -3.99 -8.61
CA PRO A 68 -2.22 -5.00 -8.48
C PRO A 68 -3.63 -4.38 -8.63
N ARG A 69 -4.48 -5.01 -9.44
CA ARG A 69 -5.90 -4.66 -9.62
C ARG A 69 -6.77 -5.75 -9.03
N PHE A 70 -7.67 -5.36 -8.12
CA PHE A 70 -8.51 -6.26 -7.37
C PHE A 70 -9.94 -6.24 -7.92
N LEU A 71 -10.43 -7.41 -8.33
CA LEU A 71 -11.78 -7.62 -8.86
C LEU A 71 -12.52 -8.58 -7.95
N TRP A 72 -13.62 -8.13 -7.36
CA TRP A 72 -14.37 -8.88 -6.35
C TRP A 72 -15.87 -9.00 -6.64
N ARG A 73 -16.31 -8.65 -7.84
CA ARG A 73 -17.75 -8.57 -8.23
C ARG A 73 -18.51 -9.90 -8.13
N LYS A 74 -17.81 -11.02 -8.02
CA LYS A 74 -18.41 -12.36 -7.84
C LYS A 74 -18.57 -12.77 -6.38
N SER A 75 -18.18 -11.89 -5.45
CA SER A 75 -18.29 -12.14 -4.01
C SER A 75 -19.74 -12.07 -3.54
N GLY A 76 -20.07 -12.90 -2.55
CA GLY A 76 -21.34 -12.84 -1.83
C GLY A 76 -21.20 -11.98 -0.58
N ASN A 77 -22.18 -11.09 -0.34
CA ASN A 77 -22.26 -10.22 0.83
C ASN A 77 -21.08 -9.21 0.98
N VAL A 78 -20.60 -8.65 -0.14
CA VAL A 78 -19.57 -7.60 -0.13
C VAL A 78 -20.14 -6.31 -0.70
N ALA A 79 -20.24 -5.26 0.13
CA ALA A 79 -20.65 -3.92 -0.30
C ALA A 79 -19.48 -3.10 -0.85
N SER A 80 -18.31 -3.19 -0.22
CA SER A 80 -17.10 -2.51 -0.67
C SER A 80 -15.85 -3.22 -0.18
N LEU A 81 -14.74 -2.99 -0.89
CA LEU A 81 -13.41 -3.48 -0.53
C LEU A 81 -12.40 -2.35 -0.74
N THR A 82 -11.65 -2.02 0.31
CA THR A 82 -10.58 -1.03 0.28
C THR A 82 -9.24 -1.68 0.57
N VAL A 83 -8.22 -1.31 -0.20
CA VAL A 83 -6.85 -1.81 -0.04
C VAL A 83 -6.02 -0.77 0.70
N ALA A 84 -5.40 -1.18 1.81
CA ALA A 84 -4.36 -0.42 2.46
C ALA A 84 -2.99 -0.83 1.91
N TRP A 85 -2.07 0.11 1.83
CA TRP A 85 -0.80 -0.09 1.17
C TRP A 85 0.34 0.18 2.14
N PRO A 86 1.04 -0.86 2.63
CA PRO A 86 2.26 -0.71 3.40
C PRO A 86 3.29 0.16 2.67
N LEU A 87 4.19 0.79 3.41
CA LEU A 87 5.31 1.55 2.83
C LEU A 87 6.09 0.67 1.83
N PRO A 88 6.28 1.11 0.57
CA PRO A 88 7.06 0.36 -0.41
C PRO A 88 8.56 0.61 -0.27
N GLU A 89 9.34 -0.17 -0.99
CA GLU A 89 10.76 0.07 -1.23
C GLU A 89 10.99 0.70 -2.61
N ARG A 90 12.07 1.48 -2.73
CA ARG A 90 12.54 1.98 -4.03
C ARG A 90 13.45 0.96 -4.69
N TYR A 91 13.19 0.68 -5.96
CA TYR A 91 14.06 -0.12 -6.79
C TYR A 91 14.39 0.58 -8.11
N SER A 92 15.67 0.71 -8.38
CA SER A 92 16.20 1.34 -9.59
C SER A 92 16.75 0.27 -10.54
N LEU A 93 16.25 0.22 -11.76
CA LEU A 93 16.74 -0.70 -12.79
C LEU A 93 16.76 -0.01 -14.15
N TYR A 94 17.90 -0.09 -14.85
CA TYR A 94 18.13 0.58 -16.14
C TYR A 94 17.78 2.09 -16.14
N GLY A 95 17.99 2.76 -15.00
CA GLY A 95 17.69 4.19 -14.85
C GLY A 95 16.24 4.52 -14.50
N TYR A 96 15.35 3.53 -14.39
CA TYR A 96 13.96 3.72 -13.98
C TYR A 96 13.80 3.47 -12.48
N ASP A 97 13.14 4.39 -11.79
CA ASP A 97 12.80 4.24 -10.38
C ASP A 97 11.37 3.70 -10.21
N THR A 98 11.26 2.64 -9.40
CA THR A 98 9.99 1.97 -9.13
C THR A 98 9.74 1.77 -7.64
N ALA A 99 8.48 1.83 -7.24
CA ALA A 99 8.03 1.52 -5.89
C ALA A 99 7.50 0.08 -5.84
N VAL A 100 8.15 -0.76 -5.04
CA VAL A 100 7.98 -2.21 -5.09
C VAL A 100 7.90 -2.84 -3.69
N TYR A 101 7.49 -4.10 -3.66
CA TYR A 101 7.61 -5.02 -2.53
C TYR A 101 8.47 -6.22 -2.93
N GLN A 102 9.31 -6.70 -2.00
CA GLN A 102 10.21 -7.83 -2.17
C GLN A 102 10.02 -8.83 -1.02
N GLY A 103 10.34 -10.10 -1.25
CA GLY A 103 10.17 -11.14 -0.23
C GLY A 103 8.69 -11.39 0.06
N GLU A 104 8.17 -10.89 1.17
CA GLU A 104 6.76 -11.02 1.54
C GLU A 104 6.07 -9.66 1.66
N VAL A 105 4.82 -9.59 1.19
CA VAL A 105 3.90 -8.51 1.53
C VAL A 105 2.49 -9.04 1.76
N VAL A 106 1.81 -8.54 2.80
CA VAL A 106 0.36 -8.64 2.91
C VAL A 106 -0.23 -7.27 2.61
N LEU A 107 -1.08 -7.16 1.58
CA LEU A 107 -1.89 -5.96 1.37
C LEU A 107 -3.18 -6.08 2.20
N PRO A 108 -3.36 -5.29 3.28
CA PRO A 108 -4.56 -5.38 4.09
C PRO A 108 -5.78 -4.92 3.30
N LEU A 109 -6.85 -5.70 3.40
CA LEU A 109 -8.12 -5.45 2.75
C LEU A 109 -9.17 -5.22 3.84
N THR A 110 -9.88 -4.11 3.78
CA THR A 110 -11.08 -3.90 4.61
C THR A 110 -12.30 -4.15 3.75
N VAL A 111 -13.10 -5.12 4.15
CA VAL A 111 -14.31 -5.54 3.44
C VAL A 111 -15.52 -5.09 4.25
N THR A 112 -16.36 -4.26 3.65
CA THR A 112 -17.66 -3.87 4.23
C THR A 112 -18.72 -4.86 3.77
N LEU A 113 -19.48 -5.42 4.71
CA LEU A 113 -20.56 -6.35 4.42
C LEU A 113 -21.78 -5.61 3.89
N GLN A 114 -22.49 -6.22 2.95
CA GLN A 114 -23.77 -5.70 2.47
C GLN A 114 -24.91 -5.95 3.47
N GLU A 115 -24.87 -7.11 4.11
CA GLU A 115 -25.76 -7.55 5.19
C GLU A 115 -24.89 -7.85 6.43
N PRO A 116 -24.83 -6.93 7.41
CA PRO A 116 -24.04 -7.10 8.62
C PRO A 116 -24.38 -8.39 9.37
N GLY A 117 -23.35 -9.06 9.89
CA GLY A 117 -23.51 -10.30 10.66
C GLY A 117 -23.96 -11.53 9.86
N LYS A 118 -24.09 -11.45 8.53
CA LYS A 118 -24.37 -12.60 7.65
C LYS A 118 -23.09 -13.24 7.12
N PRO A 119 -23.11 -14.51 6.65
CA PRO A 119 -21.95 -15.13 6.03
C PRO A 119 -21.41 -14.31 4.86
N ILE A 120 -20.12 -14.46 4.57
CA ILE A 120 -19.45 -13.83 3.42
C ILE A 120 -18.75 -14.90 2.59
N THR A 121 -18.74 -14.71 1.28
CA THR A 121 -17.81 -15.39 0.36
C THR A 121 -17.08 -14.34 -0.43
N LEU A 122 -15.77 -14.20 -0.18
CA LEU A 122 -14.91 -13.29 -0.93
C LEU A 122 -14.26 -14.07 -2.09
N ASP A 123 -14.70 -13.78 -3.31
CA ASP A 123 -14.09 -14.22 -4.57
C ASP A 123 -13.24 -13.06 -5.09
N LEU A 124 -11.93 -13.17 -4.91
CA LEU A 124 -10.95 -12.14 -5.23
C LEU A 124 -10.12 -12.59 -6.44
N SER A 125 -10.36 -11.96 -7.58
CA SER A 125 -9.46 -12.03 -8.74
C SER A 125 -8.46 -10.88 -8.68
N VAL A 126 -7.17 -11.17 -8.84
CA VAL A 126 -6.09 -10.17 -8.81
C VAL A 126 -5.30 -10.24 -10.10
N ASP A 127 -5.31 -9.16 -10.87
CA ASP A 127 -4.36 -8.94 -11.96
C ASP A 127 -3.15 -8.20 -11.40
N TYR A 128 -1.96 -8.75 -11.51
CA TYR A 128 -0.75 -8.16 -10.95
C TYR A 128 0.45 -8.42 -11.85
N MET A 129 1.55 -7.73 -11.57
CA MET A 129 2.80 -7.93 -12.29
C MET A 129 3.91 -8.23 -11.30
N VAL A 130 4.80 -9.14 -11.68
CA VAL A 130 6.06 -9.39 -10.98
C VAL A 130 7.22 -9.03 -11.88
N CYS A 131 8.33 -8.57 -11.30
CA CYS A 131 9.50 -8.20 -12.09
C CYS A 131 10.81 -8.58 -11.40
N LYS A 132 11.77 -9.04 -12.21
CA LYS A 132 13.18 -9.19 -11.86
C LYS A 132 14.01 -8.43 -12.90
N GLU A 133 14.58 -9.13 -13.88
CA GLU A 133 15.17 -8.53 -15.09
C GLU A 133 14.12 -8.34 -16.18
N VAL A 134 13.07 -9.17 -16.15
CA VAL A 134 11.91 -9.11 -17.02
C VAL A 134 10.66 -9.02 -16.16
N CYS A 135 9.63 -8.32 -16.66
CA CYS A 135 8.36 -8.18 -15.97
C CYS A 135 7.31 -9.11 -16.60
N VAL A 136 6.58 -9.82 -15.76
CA VAL A 136 5.61 -10.86 -16.14
C VAL A 136 4.24 -10.52 -15.55
N PRO A 137 3.21 -10.29 -16.38
CA PRO A 137 1.84 -10.13 -15.90
C PRO A 137 1.26 -11.49 -15.49
N LEU A 138 0.54 -11.51 -14.37
CA LEU A 138 -0.03 -12.70 -13.76
C LEU A 138 -1.48 -12.43 -13.33
N GLN A 139 -2.26 -13.51 -13.24
CA GLN A 139 -3.62 -13.48 -12.72
C GLN A 139 -3.76 -14.55 -11.65
N ALA A 140 -4.33 -14.19 -10.50
CA ALA A 140 -4.67 -15.14 -9.44
C ALA A 140 -6.15 -15.03 -9.09
N ARG A 141 -6.77 -16.15 -8.73
CA ARG A 141 -8.13 -16.18 -8.17
C ARG A 141 -8.11 -16.86 -6.81
N HIS A 142 -8.70 -16.21 -5.83
CA HIS A 142 -8.79 -16.70 -4.46
C HIS A 142 -10.24 -16.69 -4.01
N GLY A 143 -10.69 -17.77 -3.39
CA GLY A 143 -11.99 -17.87 -2.74
C GLY A 143 -11.82 -18.13 -1.25
N LEU A 144 -12.50 -17.37 -0.41
CA LEU A 144 -12.57 -17.61 1.03
C LEU A 144 -13.97 -17.31 1.55
N SER A 145 -14.60 -18.30 2.19
CA SER A 145 -15.90 -18.18 2.83
C SER A 145 -15.75 -18.17 4.33
N LEU A 146 -16.38 -17.20 5.00
CA LEU A 146 -16.45 -17.14 6.46
C LEU A 146 -17.90 -17.38 6.91
N PRO A 147 -18.16 -18.42 7.72
CA PRO A 147 -19.49 -18.68 8.26
C PRO A 147 -19.81 -17.67 9.38
N VAL A 148 -21.09 -17.58 9.76
CA VAL A 148 -21.47 -16.86 10.99
C VAL A 148 -21.02 -17.69 12.20
N LYS A 149 -20.46 -17.01 13.20
CA LYS A 149 -20.11 -17.58 14.50
C LYS A 149 -20.56 -16.61 15.58
N GLU A 150 -21.20 -17.11 16.62
CA GLU A 150 -21.55 -16.30 17.80
C GLU A 150 -20.32 -15.66 18.44
N ARG A 151 -19.19 -16.37 18.43
CA ARG A 151 -17.90 -15.92 18.98
C ARG A 151 -16.77 -16.30 18.01
N PRO A 152 -16.53 -15.53 16.94
CA PRO A 152 -15.41 -15.80 16.04
C PRO A 152 -14.08 -15.62 16.78
N GLY A 153 -13.12 -16.50 16.49
CA GLY A 153 -11.76 -16.42 17.01
C GLY A 153 -10.84 -15.69 16.05
N GLN A 154 -9.74 -15.14 16.57
CA GLN A 154 -8.65 -14.67 15.72
C GLN A 154 -8.03 -15.84 14.96
N SER A 155 -7.81 -15.65 13.68
CA SER A 155 -7.14 -16.65 12.86
C SER A 155 -5.62 -16.67 13.13
N ARG A 156 -4.94 -17.72 12.67
CA ARG A 156 -3.46 -17.76 12.65
C ARG A 156 -2.85 -16.66 11.79
N GLU A 157 -3.59 -16.20 10.79
CA GLU A 157 -3.14 -15.20 9.81
C GLU A 157 -3.35 -13.75 10.29
N SER A 158 -4.11 -13.55 11.38
CA SER A 158 -4.43 -12.23 11.96
C SER A 158 -3.20 -11.37 12.24
N HIS A 159 -2.13 -11.96 12.77
CA HIS A 159 -0.90 -11.25 13.10
C HIS A 159 -0.20 -10.68 11.86
N ALA A 160 -0.17 -11.43 10.75
CA ALA A 160 0.43 -10.96 9.51
C ALA A 160 -0.35 -9.76 8.95
N ILE A 161 -1.69 -9.82 8.93
CA ILE A 161 -2.53 -8.70 8.51
C ILE A 161 -2.28 -7.47 9.39
N ALA A 162 -2.23 -7.65 10.71
CA ALA A 162 -2.00 -6.56 11.66
C ALA A 162 -0.60 -5.92 11.50
N ALA A 163 0.44 -6.73 11.27
CA ALA A 163 1.80 -6.25 11.07
C ALA A 163 1.90 -5.34 9.83
N TYR A 164 1.38 -5.79 8.68
CA TYR A 164 1.39 -4.96 7.47
C TYR A 164 0.42 -3.78 7.53
N ALA A 165 -0.70 -3.90 8.25
CA ALA A 165 -1.57 -2.75 8.54
C ALA A 165 -0.85 -1.67 9.36
N ALA A 166 0.00 -2.07 10.32
CA ALA A 166 0.81 -1.13 11.09
C ALA A 166 1.90 -0.43 10.27
N ALA A 167 2.35 -1.04 9.17
CA ALA A 167 3.31 -0.50 8.22
C ALA A 167 2.68 0.43 7.16
N VAL A 168 1.37 0.62 7.17
CA VAL A 168 0.68 1.59 6.30
C VAL A 168 1.06 3.01 6.75
N PRO A 169 1.49 3.90 5.82
CA PRO A 169 1.89 5.26 6.16
C PRO A 169 0.79 6.03 6.91
N LYS A 170 1.15 6.61 8.07
CA LYS A 170 0.20 7.32 8.94
C LYS A 170 0.12 8.81 8.60
N MET A 171 -1.08 9.37 8.63
CA MET A 171 -1.29 10.80 8.43
C MET A 171 -0.85 11.63 9.65
N GLY A 172 -0.44 12.88 9.42
CA GLY A 172 -0.37 13.93 10.46
C GLY A 172 0.99 14.13 11.16
N LEU A 173 1.98 13.30 10.87
CA LEU A 173 3.35 13.43 11.44
C LEU A 173 4.36 14.10 10.51
N ALA A 174 4.06 14.18 9.20
CA ALA A 174 4.81 14.99 8.25
C ALA A 174 4.25 16.42 8.23
N THR A 175 5.14 17.42 8.33
CA THR A 175 4.82 18.83 8.07
C THR A 175 5.36 19.19 6.70
N VAL A 176 4.47 19.55 5.79
CA VAL A 176 4.83 20.02 4.45
C VAL A 176 4.52 21.50 4.40
N LYS A 177 5.56 22.32 4.25
CA LYS A 177 5.45 23.78 4.15
C LYS A 177 5.01 24.20 2.76
N SER A 178 5.56 23.57 1.72
CA SER A 178 5.18 23.83 0.34
C SER A 178 5.40 22.61 -0.56
N VAL A 179 4.57 22.53 -1.60
CA VAL A 179 4.76 21.64 -2.75
C VAL A 179 4.46 22.45 -3.99
N ALA A 180 5.43 22.57 -4.90
CA ALA A 180 5.27 23.33 -6.13
C ALA A 180 5.84 22.55 -7.31
N PHE A 181 5.26 22.74 -8.49
CA PHE A 181 5.86 22.25 -9.73
C PHE A 181 6.85 23.28 -10.28
N ASP A 182 8.05 22.82 -10.64
CA ASP A 182 9.05 23.60 -11.36
C ASP A 182 9.07 23.19 -12.84
N PRO A 183 8.63 24.06 -13.77
CA PRO A 183 8.61 23.76 -15.20
C PRO A 183 10.00 23.71 -15.84
N GLN A 184 11.03 24.28 -15.23
CA GLN A 184 12.39 24.27 -15.80
C GLN A 184 13.04 22.90 -15.65
N THR A 185 12.83 22.26 -14.51
CA THR A 185 13.38 20.94 -14.18
C THR A 185 12.37 19.81 -14.35
N SER A 186 11.11 20.14 -14.63
CA SER A 186 9.99 19.19 -14.67
C SER A 186 9.90 18.35 -13.39
N ALA A 187 9.98 19.02 -12.23
CA ALA A 187 10.03 18.37 -10.92
C ALA A 187 9.10 19.01 -9.89
N LEU A 188 8.67 18.23 -8.91
CA LEU A 188 8.07 18.77 -7.69
C LEU A 188 9.18 19.23 -6.74
N LEU A 189 9.09 20.47 -6.29
CA LEU A 189 9.86 21.00 -5.17
C LEU A 189 9.05 20.85 -3.89
N ILE A 190 9.55 20.08 -2.93
CA ILE A 190 8.84 19.73 -1.69
C ILE A 190 9.65 20.24 -0.50
N ASP A 191 9.13 21.23 0.21
CA ASP A 191 9.66 21.64 1.52
C ASP A 191 8.89 20.92 2.63
N ALA A 192 9.53 19.89 3.20
CA ALA A 192 8.93 19.05 4.21
C ALA A 192 9.91 18.67 5.32
N ALA A 193 9.37 18.46 6.52
CA ALA A 193 10.07 17.93 7.68
C ALA A 193 9.15 17.03 8.51
N LEU A 194 9.71 16.09 9.24
CA LEU A 194 8.95 15.29 10.20
C LEU A 194 8.80 16.05 11.52
N ARG A 195 7.65 15.90 12.20
CA ARG A 195 7.43 16.38 13.57
C ARG A 195 8.15 15.52 14.62
N LEU A 196 9.24 14.87 14.22
CA LEU A 196 10.01 13.90 14.98
C LEU A 196 11.49 14.27 14.81
N PRO A 197 12.08 15.07 15.71
CA PRO A 197 13.42 15.65 15.53
C PRO A 197 14.54 14.62 15.35
N SER A 198 14.36 13.40 15.88
CA SER A 198 15.33 12.30 15.78
C SER A 198 15.21 11.47 14.50
N ARG A 199 14.19 11.71 13.68
CA ARG A 199 13.93 10.97 12.44
C ARG A 199 14.29 11.81 11.24
N ARG A 200 14.88 11.19 10.21
CA ARG A 200 15.20 11.84 8.94
C ARG A 200 14.44 11.20 7.80
N ILE A 201 13.96 12.02 6.87
CA ILE A 201 13.35 11.54 5.64
C ILE A 201 14.45 10.92 4.77
N THR A 202 14.25 9.68 4.34
CA THR A 202 15.18 8.93 3.49
C THR A 202 14.68 8.76 2.06
N ASP A 203 13.36 8.77 1.87
CA ASP A 203 12.73 8.72 0.55
C ASP A 203 11.33 9.37 0.58
N VAL A 204 10.84 9.75 -0.61
CA VAL A 204 9.50 10.27 -0.83
C VAL A 204 8.86 9.60 -2.03
N PHE A 205 7.74 8.93 -1.79
CA PHE A 205 6.88 8.39 -2.83
C PHE A 205 5.70 9.31 -3.05
N VAL A 206 5.25 9.39 -4.31
CA VAL A 206 4.13 10.27 -4.69
C VAL A 206 2.99 9.42 -5.25
N ILE A 207 1.78 9.69 -4.79
CA ILE A 207 0.55 9.24 -5.42
C ILE A 207 -0.12 10.47 -6.01
N GLY A 208 -0.08 10.56 -7.33
CA GLY A 208 -0.66 11.65 -8.10
C GLY A 208 -1.67 11.14 -9.12
N PRO A 209 -1.95 11.95 -10.16
CA PRO A 209 -2.76 11.55 -11.31
C PRO A 209 -2.21 10.29 -12.00
N ASP A 210 -3.11 9.43 -12.50
CA ASP A 210 -2.76 8.13 -13.11
C ASP A 210 -1.95 8.25 -14.42
N ASP A 211 -1.97 9.42 -15.07
CA ASP A 211 -1.27 9.72 -16.31
C ASP A 211 0.17 10.25 -16.10
N LEU A 212 0.58 10.41 -14.83
CA LEU A 212 1.90 10.91 -14.45
C LEU A 212 2.68 9.88 -13.63
N ALA A 213 3.99 9.85 -13.86
CA ALA A 213 4.94 9.08 -13.07
C ALA A 213 5.84 10.03 -12.27
N PHE A 214 6.29 9.54 -11.11
CA PHE A 214 7.11 10.30 -10.18
C PHE A 214 8.40 9.52 -9.89
N GLY A 215 9.53 10.15 -10.15
CA GLY A 215 10.85 9.56 -9.96
C GLY A 215 11.26 9.48 -8.50
N ARG A 216 12.53 9.13 -8.26
CA ARG A 216 13.13 9.23 -6.94
C ARG A 216 13.41 10.68 -6.55
N ALA A 217 13.19 11.00 -5.28
CA ALA A 217 13.57 12.31 -4.74
C ALA A 217 15.10 12.50 -4.77
N ALA A 218 15.55 13.62 -5.35
CA ALA A 218 16.91 14.10 -5.28
C ALA A 218 17.04 15.23 -4.23
N GLY A 219 18.18 15.25 -3.52
CA GLY A 219 18.50 16.25 -2.50
C GLY A 219 19.21 15.61 -1.29
N ASN A 220 20.39 16.12 -0.93
CA ASN A 220 21.24 15.57 0.15
C ASN A 220 20.70 15.92 1.55
N GLY A 221 19.46 15.56 1.87
CA GLY A 221 18.80 15.92 3.14
C GLY A 221 18.50 17.42 3.30
N GLY A 222 18.75 18.21 2.26
CA GLY A 222 18.33 19.61 2.17
C GLY A 222 16.89 19.71 1.68
N SER A 223 16.15 20.67 2.25
CA SER A 223 14.87 21.12 1.72
C SER A 223 15.14 22.28 0.73
N PRO A 224 14.53 22.31 -0.47
CA PRO A 224 13.47 21.40 -0.93
C PRO A 224 14.01 20.10 -1.53
N LEU A 225 13.26 19.01 -1.33
CA LEU A 225 13.41 17.75 -2.07
C LEU A 225 12.88 17.94 -3.50
N GLN A 226 13.58 17.39 -4.49
CA GLN A 226 13.16 17.46 -5.89
C GLN A 226 12.70 16.09 -6.39
N VAL A 227 11.44 15.96 -6.81
CA VAL A 227 10.90 14.70 -7.36
C VAL A 227 10.58 14.90 -8.84
N PRO A 228 11.31 14.23 -9.76
CA PRO A 228 11.01 14.30 -11.19
C PRO A 228 9.57 13.91 -11.49
N VAL A 229 8.91 14.67 -12.37
CA VAL A 229 7.57 14.38 -12.88
C VAL A 229 7.68 14.03 -14.36
N MET A 230 7.15 12.87 -14.72
CA MET A 230 7.21 12.32 -16.07
C MET A 230 5.79 12.01 -16.55
N GLY A 231 5.60 12.01 -17.86
CA GLY A 231 4.30 11.81 -18.49
C GLY A 231 4.00 12.86 -19.55
N ARG A 232 2.80 12.81 -20.12
CA ARG A 232 2.36 13.80 -21.11
C ARG A 232 1.80 15.02 -20.37
N GLY A 233 2.44 16.18 -20.52
CA GLY A 233 2.02 17.40 -19.84
C GLY A 233 2.28 17.34 -18.33
N PRO A 234 3.54 17.19 -17.88
CA PRO A 234 3.88 17.06 -16.45
C PRO A 234 3.44 18.27 -15.62
N ASP A 235 3.31 19.44 -16.24
CA ASP A 235 2.76 20.66 -15.66
C ASP A 235 1.29 20.53 -15.21
N ALA A 236 0.55 19.57 -15.77
CA ALA A 236 -0.82 19.27 -15.37
C ALA A 236 -0.94 18.78 -13.92
N VAL A 237 0.19 18.46 -13.26
CA VAL A 237 0.22 18.18 -11.82
C VAL A 237 -0.08 19.43 -10.98
N ALA A 238 0.20 20.64 -11.51
CA ALA A 238 -0.14 21.89 -10.85
C ALA A 238 -1.65 22.01 -10.61
N GLY A 239 -2.02 22.49 -9.42
CA GLY A 239 -3.42 22.59 -8.97
C GLY A 239 -4.06 21.25 -8.61
N ARG A 240 -3.39 20.12 -8.84
CA ARG A 240 -3.91 18.79 -8.46
C ARG A 240 -3.60 18.48 -7.01
N THR A 241 -4.49 17.71 -6.39
CA THR A 241 -4.23 17.13 -5.07
C THR A 241 -3.40 15.86 -5.23
N ILE A 242 -2.27 15.80 -4.55
CA ILE A 242 -1.40 14.61 -4.49
C ILE A 242 -1.34 14.08 -3.05
N THR A 243 -0.84 12.87 -2.89
CA THR A 243 -0.43 12.32 -1.59
C THR A 243 1.06 12.03 -1.62
N LEU A 244 1.78 12.63 -0.68
CA LEU A 244 3.19 12.35 -0.42
C LEU A 244 3.29 11.28 0.67
N VAL A 245 4.17 10.31 0.46
CA VAL A 245 4.51 9.26 1.42
C VAL A 245 6.00 9.35 1.71
N PHE A 246 6.34 9.82 2.90
CA PHE A 246 7.71 9.95 3.39
C PHE A 246 8.13 8.66 4.09
N ALA A 247 9.28 8.10 3.74
CA ALA A 247 9.95 7.06 4.50
C ALA A 247 11.00 7.70 5.43
N ASP A 248 11.17 7.17 6.64
CA ASP A 248 12.26 7.57 7.53
C ASP A 248 13.41 6.55 7.61
N ASP A 249 14.44 6.93 8.35
CA ASP A 249 15.65 6.13 8.60
C ASP A 249 15.44 4.91 9.50
N GLN A 250 14.19 4.59 9.86
CA GLN A 250 13.81 3.38 10.58
C GLN A 250 12.74 2.57 9.83
N GLY A 251 12.48 2.91 8.56
CA GLY A 251 11.51 2.20 7.73
C GLY A 251 10.04 2.49 8.09
N VAL A 252 9.76 3.62 8.76
CA VAL A 252 8.38 4.04 9.07
C VAL A 252 7.88 5.02 8.03
N GLY A 253 6.65 4.82 7.57
CA GLY A 253 5.99 5.66 6.58
C GLY A 253 5.07 6.73 7.18
N TYR A 254 5.09 7.92 6.60
CA TYR A 254 4.21 9.02 6.96
C TYR A 254 3.56 9.61 5.71
N ALA A 255 2.26 9.89 5.77
CA ALA A 255 1.52 10.42 4.64
C ALA A 255 1.09 11.88 4.87
N TRP A 256 1.07 12.63 3.78
CA TRP A 256 0.51 13.97 3.69
C TRP A 256 -0.28 14.11 2.40
N ARG A 257 -1.37 14.87 2.41
CA ARG A 257 -2.22 15.12 1.23
C ARG A 257 -2.47 16.61 1.10
N GLY A 258 -2.28 17.14 -0.11
CA GLY A 258 -2.53 18.55 -0.40
C GLY A 258 -2.34 18.87 -1.87
N ALA A 259 -2.59 20.13 -2.23
CA ALA A 259 -2.49 20.61 -3.60
C ALA A 259 -1.05 20.99 -3.98
N VAL A 260 -0.72 20.82 -5.26
CA VAL A 260 0.54 21.29 -5.84
C VAL A 260 0.35 22.72 -6.34
N ALA A 261 1.23 23.63 -5.94
CA ALA A 261 1.24 25.00 -6.46
C ALA A 261 1.79 25.05 -7.89
N ALA A 262 1.25 25.98 -8.70
CA ALA A 262 1.63 26.14 -10.11
C ALA A 262 3.01 26.74 -10.34
N THR A 263 3.63 27.33 -9.31
CA THR A 263 4.98 27.88 -9.39
C THR A 263 5.60 27.87 -8.01
N ALA A 264 6.89 27.52 -7.92
CA ALA A 264 7.64 27.66 -6.67
C ALA A 264 7.79 29.16 -6.37
N CYS A 265 7.31 29.63 -5.20
CA CYS A 265 7.54 31.01 -4.78
C CYS A 265 9.07 31.25 -4.73
N GLN A 266 9.59 32.07 -5.65
CA GLN A 266 11.03 32.21 -5.93
C GLN A 266 11.81 33.02 -4.87
N THR A 267 11.27 33.27 -3.67
CA THR A 267 11.97 34.09 -2.66
C THR A 267 11.49 33.78 -1.23
N PRO A 268 12.37 33.73 -0.21
CA PRO A 268 12.01 33.55 1.20
C PRO A 268 11.48 34.85 1.83
N SER A 269 10.65 35.63 1.13
CA SER A 269 9.97 36.80 1.69
C SER A 269 8.45 36.56 1.68
N LEU A 270 7.90 36.61 2.89
CA LEU A 270 6.57 36.13 3.29
C LEU A 270 5.37 36.96 2.79
N GLN A 271 5.40 37.57 1.60
CA GLN A 271 4.33 38.52 1.25
C GLN A 271 3.64 38.38 -0.09
N GLN A 272 4.07 37.54 -1.02
CA GLN A 272 3.29 37.32 -2.25
C GLN A 272 3.38 35.86 -2.69
N CYS A 273 2.59 35.04 -2.01
CA CYS A 273 1.80 33.96 -2.60
C CYS A 273 0.33 34.30 -2.20
#